data_AF-A0AAV5H2Q7-F1
#
_entry.id   AF-A0AAV5H2Q7-F1
#
_cell.length_a   1.000
_cell.length_b   1.000
_cell.length_c   1.000
_cell.angle_alpha   90.00
_cell.angle_beta   90.00
_cell.angle_gamma   90.00
#
_symmetry.space_group_name_H-M   'P 1'
#
loop_
_entity.id
_entity.type
_entity.pdbx_description
1 polymer ?
#
loop_
_entity_poly.entity_id
_entity_poly.type
_entity_poly.pdbx_seq_one_letter_code
_entity_poly.pdbx_strand_id
1 'polypeptide(L)'
;MAYQILEMSDGQRVALYAQGNSVLYCFLPFARGMIPTEVRRDYLAHFEAGVFRDTVCYVYEDLDHNVILDTLGAGPARIILTAGPLGYGFCNLRLVVRDGELYLFYQAYSGRDKGYGLYVCMPYQENRRGVIFEMESSDSEDGKKTGQPDSAGNGVNLKTPPSGKAAFVPVDYRIITTDPGTILTCADRTSGELRIFEWKQELIFEERKVLGEEEHGRRLNRLQAAWQEDREGWELQKEEIQAEALARLGELQQEREERLIQCRKEYEGKVTRLRGEYEEKLPKCKEGYEKQLLAAKRQYDELAQTAIRLQQIGRKWRDKYFEKDDGE
;
A
#
# COMPACT_ATOMS: atom_id res chain seq x y z
N MET A 1 27.16 2.51 -31.97
CA MET A 1 26.16 2.57 -33.05
C MET A 1 24.95 3.27 -32.49
N ALA A 2 24.68 4.50 -32.94
CA ALA A 2 23.46 5.23 -32.63
C ALA A 2 22.52 5.01 -33.82
N TYR A 3 21.32 4.48 -33.56
CA TYR A 3 20.26 4.36 -34.55
C TYR A 3 18.94 4.76 -33.91
N GLN A 4 18.07 5.38 -34.67
CA GLN A 4 16.74 5.78 -34.25
C GLN A 4 15.75 5.46 -35.36
N ILE A 5 14.59 4.94 -34.97
CA ILE A 5 13.48 4.67 -35.89
C ILE A 5 12.41 5.69 -35.59
N LEU A 6 12.06 6.46 -36.61
CA LEU A 6 11.10 7.55 -36.53
C LEU A 6 9.89 7.19 -37.39
N GLU A 7 8.70 7.49 -36.87
CA GLU A 7 7.43 7.29 -37.58
C GLU A 7 6.88 8.65 -38.02
N MET A 8 6.64 8.77 -39.32
CA MET A 8 6.14 9.98 -39.98
C MET A 8 4.61 10.01 -39.95
N SER A 9 4.00 11.16 -40.24
CA SER A 9 2.53 11.30 -40.16
C SER A 9 1.76 10.49 -41.21
N ASP A 10 2.41 10.18 -42.33
CA ASP A 10 1.91 9.34 -43.41
C ASP A 10 2.01 7.83 -43.11
N GLY A 11 2.51 7.45 -41.93
CA GLY A 11 2.74 6.07 -41.52
C GLY A 11 4.03 5.46 -42.06
N GLN A 12 4.82 6.22 -42.82
CA GLN A 12 6.15 5.78 -43.26
C GLN A 12 7.12 5.81 -42.08
N ARG A 13 7.98 4.79 -42.01
CA ARG A 13 9.04 4.73 -40.99
C ARG A 13 10.39 5.00 -41.62
N VAL A 14 11.20 5.80 -40.95
CA VAL A 14 12.58 6.12 -41.36
C VAL A 14 13.52 5.64 -40.27
N ALA A 15 14.50 4.83 -40.64
CA ALA A 15 15.64 4.52 -39.79
C ALA A 15 16.78 5.47 -40.14
N LEU A 16 17.27 6.20 -39.14
CA LEU A 16 18.42 7.10 -39.25
C LEU A 16 19.51 6.62 -38.30
N TYR A 17 20.73 6.46 -38.78
CA TYR A 17 21.82 5.92 -37.99
C TYR A 17 23.18 6.45 -38.43
N ALA A 18 24.12 6.43 -37.49
CA ALA A 18 25.51 6.81 -37.74
C ALA A 18 26.40 5.58 -37.93
N GLN A 19 27.24 5.60 -38.96
CA GLN A 19 28.24 4.57 -39.25
C GLN A 19 29.56 5.21 -39.70
N GLY A 20 30.63 4.99 -38.91
CA GLY A 20 31.89 5.70 -39.14
C GLY A 20 31.67 7.19 -38.99
N ASN A 21 32.11 7.97 -39.97
CA ASN A 21 31.91 9.41 -40.01
C ASN A 21 30.68 9.81 -40.84
N SER A 22 29.79 8.86 -41.12
CA SER A 22 28.64 9.10 -42.00
C SER A 22 27.31 8.96 -41.26
N VAL A 23 26.36 9.83 -41.60
CA VAL A 23 24.95 9.68 -41.23
C VAL A 23 24.20 9.10 -42.42
N LEU A 24 23.48 8.01 -42.19
CA LEU A 24 22.76 7.24 -43.20
C LEU A 24 21.29 7.14 -42.82
N TYR A 25 20.41 7.17 -43.82
CA TYR A 25 18.99 6.90 -43.62
C TYR A 25 18.45 5.86 -44.58
N CYS A 26 17.38 5.18 -44.17
CA CYS A 26 16.63 4.27 -45.01
C CYS A 26 15.16 4.23 -44.61
N PHE A 27 14.29 3.99 -45.59
CA PHE A 27 12.85 3.80 -45.35
C PHE A 27 12.56 2.36 -44.90
N LEU A 28 11.52 2.22 -44.08
CA LEU A 28 11.01 0.94 -43.59
C LEU A 28 9.56 0.74 -44.07
N PRO A 29 9.17 -0.49 -44.44
CA PRO A 29 9.98 -1.71 -44.44
C PRO A 29 11.02 -1.73 -45.58
N PHE A 30 12.12 -2.45 -45.37
CA PHE A 30 13.16 -2.60 -46.39
C PHE A 30 12.63 -3.37 -47.60
N ALA A 31 12.62 -2.74 -48.77
CA ALA A 31 12.45 -3.44 -50.04
C ALA A 31 13.76 -4.15 -50.44
N ARG A 32 13.64 -5.27 -51.16
CA ARG A 32 14.79 -6.02 -51.65
C ARG A 32 15.65 -5.13 -52.57
N GLY A 33 16.93 -4.96 -52.22
CA GLY A 33 17.87 -4.15 -52.98
C GLY A 33 17.94 -2.66 -52.58
N MET A 34 17.18 -2.24 -51.56
CA MET A 34 17.36 -0.90 -50.99
C MET A 34 18.71 -0.76 -50.31
N ILE A 35 19.42 0.32 -50.64
CA ILE A 35 20.68 0.70 -50.02
C ILE A 35 20.43 1.95 -49.19
N PRO A 36 20.93 2.02 -47.94
CA PRO A 36 20.88 3.23 -47.14
C PRO A 36 21.51 4.42 -47.87
N THR A 37 20.85 5.57 -47.82
CA THR A 37 21.34 6.79 -48.44
C THR A 37 22.17 7.57 -47.44
N GLU A 38 23.38 7.94 -47.85
CA GLU A 38 24.29 8.77 -47.05
C GLU A 38 23.87 10.23 -47.15
N VAL A 39 23.66 10.86 -45.99
CA VAL A 39 23.22 12.27 -45.88
C VAL A 39 24.38 13.18 -45.50
N ARG A 40 25.27 12.69 -44.63
CA ARG A 40 26.42 13.44 -44.10
C ARG A 40 27.65 12.55 -43.99
N ARG A 41 28.84 13.17 -44.03
CA ARG A 41 30.18 12.52 -44.05
C ARG A 41 31.18 13.07 -43.03
N ASP A 42 30.71 14.01 -42.22
CA ASP A 42 31.43 14.78 -41.23
C ASP A 42 30.97 14.44 -39.81
N TYR A 43 30.27 13.31 -39.62
CA TYR A 43 29.81 12.91 -38.29
C TYR A 43 30.99 12.53 -37.39
N LEU A 44 31.01 13.08 -36.18
CA LEU A 44 31.94 12.72 -35.12
C LEU A 44 31.23 11.98 -33.98
N ALA A 45 30.26 12.62 -33.32
CA ALA A 45 29.65 12.11 -32.10
C ALA A 45 28.25 12.68 -31.80
N HIS A 46 27.64 12.22 -30.70
CA HIS A 46 26.41 12.76 -30.09
C HIS A 46 25.20 12.87 -31.03
N PHE A 47 24.86 11.78 -31.69
CA PHE A 47 23.72 11.69 -32.59
C PHE A 47 22.35 11.63 -31.89
N GLU A 48 21.42 12.49 -32.28
CA GLU A 48 20.00 12.46 -31.88
C GLU A 48 19.10 12.85 -33.05
N ALA A 49 17.92 12.25 -33.18
CA ALA A 49 16.95 12.58 -34.21
C ALA A 49 15.52 12.68 -33.66
N GLY A 50 14.65 13.37 -34.38
CA GLY A 50 13.25 13.55 -33.99
C GLY A 50 12.40 14.03 -35.17
N VAL A 51 11.09 13.89 -35.05
CA VAL A 51 10.14 14.37 -36.07
C VAL A 51 9.62 15.74 -35.66
N PHE A 52 9.77 16.73 -36.53
CA PHE A 52 9.28 18.09 -36.35
C PHE A 52 8.59 18.58 -37.62
N ARG A 53 7.34 19.03 -37.50
CA ARG A 53 6.51 19.51 -38.63
C ARG A 53 6.52 18.55 -39.83
N ASP A 54 6.37 17.25 -39.54
CA ASP A 54 6.38 16.17 -40.54
C ASP A 54 7.69 16.03 -41.34
N THR A 55 8.79 16.51 -40.77
CA THR A 55 10.15 16.30 -41.30
C THR A 55 11.05 15.71 -40.23
N VAL A 56 11.98 14.83 -40.64
CA VAL A 56 12.97 14.29 -39.71
C VAL A 56 14.08 15.31 -39.52
N CYS A 57 14.18 15.85 -38.33
CA CYS A 57 15.31 16.65 -37.86
C CYS A 57 16.31 15.75 -37.16
N TYR A 58 17.60 16.01 -37.35
CA TYR A 58 18.64 15.32 -36.63
C TYR A 58 19.79 16.26 -36.29
N VAL A 59 20.40 16.00 -35.14
CA VAL A 59 21.51 16.75 -34.59
C VAL A 59 22.68 15.83 -34.36
N TYR A 60 23.87 16.33 -34.66
CA TYR A 60 25.12 15.64 -34.42
C TYR A 60 26.26 16.63 -34.20
N GLU A 61 27.35 16.15 -33.62
CA GLU A 61 28.63 16.85 -33.58
C GLU A 61 29.45 16.49 -34.82
N ASP A 62 29.95 17.51 -35.54
CA ASP A 62 30.80 17.34 -36.70
C ASP A 62 32.30 17.14 -36.36
N LEU A 63 33.13 16.88 -37.36
CA LEU A 63 34.59 16.74 -37.20
C LEU A 63 35.30 18.02 -36.75
N ASP A 64 34.66 19.18 -36.89
CA ASP A 64 35.15 20.50 -36.46
C ASP A 64 34.61 20.88 -35.06
N HIS A 65 33.97 19.94 -34.36
CA HIS A 65 33.35 20.11 -33.04
C HIS A 65 32.20 21.14 -33.00
N ASN A 66 31.50 21.31 -34.12
CA ASN A 66 30.25 22.07 -34.19
C ASN A 66 29.06 21.16 -34.00
N VAL A 67 28.00 21.70 -33.39
CA VAL A 67 26.70 21.03 -33.33
C VAL A 67 25.89 21.45 -34.54
N ILE A 68 25.65 20.49 -35.43
CA ILE A 68 24.90 20.67 -36.67
C ILE A 68 23.47 20.18 -36.45
N LEU A 69 22.50 21.00 -36.84
CA LEU A 69 21.11 20.59 -37.04
C LEU A 69 20.84 20.50 -38.53
N ASP A 70 20.33 19.35 -38.97
CA ASP A 70 19.94 19.14 -40.35
C ASP A 70 18.56 18.46 -40.45
N THR A 71 17.94 18.57 -41.62
CA THR A 71 16.60 18.05 -41.89
C THR A 71 16.64 17.14 -43.10
N LEU A 72 16.10 15.93 -42.97
CA LEU A 72 16.00 15.02 -44.12
C LEU A 72 15.09 15.63 -45.19
N GLY A 73 15.66 15.91 -46.36
CA GLY A 73 14.93 16.39 -47.53
C GLY A 73 14.56 17.89 -47.51
N ALA A 74 14.94 18.65 -46.49
CA ALA A 74 14.54 20.06 -46.36
C ALA A 74 15.67 20.97 -45.84
N GLY A 75 16.03 21.97 -46.66
CA GLY A 75 16.91 23.09 -46.28
C GLY A 75 18.40 22.76 -46.11
N PRO A 76 19.27 23.78 -46.01
CA PRO A 76 20.67 23.59 -45.67
C PRO A 76 20.83 23.27 -44.18
N ALA A 77 21.81 22.41 -43.86
CA ALA A 77 22.26 22.20 -42.48
C ALA A 77 22.66 23.53 -41.83
N ARG A 78 22.36 23.64 -40.54
CA ARG A 78 22.62 24.83 -39.73
C ARG A 78 23.59 24.48 -38.62
N ILE A 79 24.61 25.32 -38.46
CA ILE A 79 25.48 25.28 -37.28
C ILE A 79 24.72 25.97 -36.14
N ILE A 80 24.39 25.22 -35.09
CA ILE A 80 23.65 25.73 -33.93
C ILE A 80 24.61 26.19 -32.83
N LEU A 81 25.67 25.42 -32.61
CA LEU A 81 26.71 25.69 -31.62
C LEU A 81 28.09 25.45 -32.25
N THR A 82 29.04 26.30 -31.89
CA THR A 82 30.44 26.20 -32.31
C THR A 82 31.28 26.06 -31.05
N ALA A 83 32.19 25.08 -31.02
CA ALA A 83 33.07 24.90 -29.88
C ALA A 83 33.94 26.15 -29.67
N GLY A 84 34.09 26.57 -28.41
CA GLY A 84 35.02 27.63 -28.05
C GLY A 84 36.49 27.19 -28.20
N PRO A 85 37.46 28.13 -28.13
CA PRO A 85 38.89 27.89 -28.37
C PRO A 85 39.55 26.84 -27.44
N LEU A 86 38.84 26.38 -26.41
CA LEU A 86 39.33 25.38 -25.45
C LEU A 86 38.96 23.93 -25.83
N GLY A 87 38.20 23.70 -26.91
CA GLY A 87 37.99 22.35 -27.47
C GLY A 87 37.23 21.37 -26.58
N TYR A 88 36.54 21.85 -25.52
CA TYR A 88 35.69 20.99 -24.71
C TYR A 88 34.29 20.92 -25.35
N GLY A 89 34.01 19.74 -25.93
CA GLY A 89 32.87 19.45 -26.78
C GLY A 89 31.51 19.45 -26.05
N PHE A 90 30.47 19.59 -26.86
CA PHE A 90 29.08 19.46 -26.44
C PHE A 90 28.75 18.00 -26.25
N CYS A 91 27.97 17.64 -25.23
CA CYS A 91 27.57 16.27 -24.99
C CYS A 91 26.09 16.16 -24.63
N ASN A 92 25.58 14.92 -24.65
CA ASN A 92 24.19 14.59 -24.31
C ASN A 92 23.18 15.50 -25.04
N LEU A 93 23.20 15.47 -26.38
CA LEU A 93 22.25 16.21 -27.21
C LEU A 93 20.88 15.53 -27.17
N ARG A 94 19.81 16.29 -26.93
CA ARG A 94 18.42 15.80 -26.97
C ARG A 94 17.53 16.79 -27.71
N LEU A 95 16.75 16.27 -28.66
CA LEU A 95 15.73 17.03 -29.37
C LEU A 95 14.37 16.80 -28.72
N VAL A 96 13.66 17.88 -28.43
CA VAL A 96 12.30 17.82 -27.90
C VAL A 96 11.41 18.81 -28.63
N VAL A 97 10.25 18.34 -29.08
CA VAL A 97 9.20 19.19 -29.66
C VAL A 97 8.17 19.49 -28.58
N ARG A 98 7.91 20.78 -28.34
CA ARG A 98 6.92 21.24 -27.38
C ARG A 98 6.28 22.53 -27.89
N ASP A 99 4.97 22.69 -27.68
CA ASP A 99 4.23 23.91 -28.01
C ASP A 99 4.42 24.38 -29.48
N GLY A 100 4.65 23.43 -30.40
CA GLY A 100 4.85 23.70 -31.84
C GLY A 100 6.28 24.15 -32.23
N GLU A 101 7.19 24.19 -31.26
CA GLU A 101 8.58 24.62 -31.41
C GLU A 101 9.56 23.47 -31.12
N LEU A 102 10.77 23.57 -31.67
CA LEU A 102 11.85 22.60 -31.49
C LEU A 102 12.86 23.14 -30.46
N TYR A 103 13.22 22.30 -29.49
CA TYR A 103 14.19 22.59 -28.44
C TYR A 103 15.34 21.59 -28.53
N LEU A 104 16.57 22.11 -28.46
CA LEU A 104 17.78 21.31 -28.34
C LEU A 104 18.35 21.51 -26.95
N PHE A 105 18.34 20.44 -26.16
CA PHE A 105 19.02 20.36 -24.87
C PHE A 105 20.42 19.82 -25.09
N TYR A 106 21.39 20.41 -24.41
CA TYR A 106 22.79 20.02 -24.53
C TYR A 106 23.54 20.33 -23.25
N GLN A 107 24.61 19.58 -23.03
CA GLN A 107 25.56 19.85 -21.98
C GLN A 107 26.83 20.44 -22.59
N ALA A 108 27.35 21.48 -21.94
CA ALA A 108 28.57 22.13 -22.37
C ALA A 108 29.47 22.38 -21.16
N TYR A 109 30.77 22.26 -21.38
CA TYR A 109 31.76 22.54 -20.35
C TYR A 109 31.96 24.05 -20.21
N SER A 110 31.69 24.58 -19.02
CA SER A 110 31.77 26.02 -18.72
C SER A 110 33.05 26.43 -17.96
N GLY A 111 34.09 25.59 -17.98
CA GLY A 111 35.39 25.86 -17.36
C GLY A 111 35.71 25.02 -16.13
N ARG A 112 36.95 25.11 -15.63
CA ARG A 112 37.46 24.27 -14.51
C ARG A 112 36.69 24.45 -13.21
N ASP A 113 36.21 25.66 -12.94
CA ASP A 113 35.55 26.00 -11.67
C ASP A 113 34.04 25.75 -11.71
N LYS A 114 33.43 25.74 -12.91
CA LYS A 114 31.98 25.60 -13.11
C LYS A 114 31.55 24.21 -13.62
N GLY A 115 32.47 23.41 -14.14
CA GLY A 115 32.15 22.08 -14.66
C GLY A 115 31.23 22.11 -15.88
N TYR A 116 30.39 21.08 -16.04
CA TYR A 116 29.40 21.01 -17.12
C TYR A 116 28.07 21.61 -16.68
N GLY A 117 27.56 22.56 -17.48
CA GLY A 117 26.21 23.08 -17.35
C GLY A 117 25.23 22.36 -18.27
N LEU A 118 23.94 22.44 -17.94
CA LEU A 118 22.83 22.01 -18.80
C LEU A 118 22.15 23.24 -19.40
N TYR A 119 22.09 23.25 -20.73
CA TYR A 119 21.60 24.37 -21.52
C TYR A 119 20.50 23.90 -22.47
N VAL A 120 19.69 24.86 -22.91
CA VAL A 120 18.68 24.65 -23.93
C VAL A 120 18.75 25.77 -24.97
N CYS A 121 18.50 25.45 -26.23
CA CYS A 121 18.34 26.45 -27.28
C CYS A 121 17.16 26.10 -28.19
N MET A 122 16.64 27.10 -28.88
CA MET A 122 15.62 26.95 -29.92
C MET A 122 16.31 27.05 -31.29
N PRO A 123 16.56 25.95 -32.01
CA PRO A 123 17.44 25.98 -33.18
C PRO A 123 16.96 26.83 -34.36
N TYR A 124 15.65 27.07 -34.45
CA TYR A 124 15.05 27.89 -35.50
C TYR A 124 14.88 29.36 -35.14
N GLN A 125 15.19 29.75 -33.89
CA GLN A 125 15.13 31.13 -33.43
C GLN A 125 16.55 31.65 -33.17
N GLU A 126 16.92 32.78 -33.80
CA GLU A 126 18.26 33.34 -33.65
C GLU A 126 18.54 33.76 -32.20
N ASN A 127 19.69 33.34 -31.67
CA ASN A 127 20.21 33.70 -30.34
C ASN A 127 19.29 33.40 -29.14
N ARG A 128 18.27 32.53 -29.31
CA ARG A 128 17.40 32.09 -28.22
C ARG A 128 18.00 30.89 -27.49
N ARG A 129 18.69 31.18 -26.39
CA ARG A 129 19.34 30.20 -25.50
C ARG A 129 18.92 30.43 -24.05
N GLY A 130 18.82 29.35 -23.28
CA GLY A 130 18.49 29.35 -21.87
C GLY A 130 19.46 28.47 -21.08
N VAL A 131 19.69 28.86 -19.83
CA VAL A 131 20.48 28.09 -18.87
C VAL A 131 19.49 27.39 -17.95
N ILE A 132 19.56 26.06 -17.88
CA ILE A 132 18.73 25.27 -16.96
C ILE A 132 19.48 25.13 -15.65
N PHE A 133 20.77 24.79 -15.75
CA PHE A 133 21.63 24.64 -14.60
C PHE A 133 23.07 24.98 -15.00
N GLU A 134 23.69 25.87 -14.25
CA GLU A 134 25.13 26.14 -14.30
C GLU A 134 25.62 26.24 -12.86
N MET A 135 26.78 25.67 -12.56
CA MET A 135 27.37 25.81 -11.24
C MET A 135 27.87 27.24 -11.08
N GLU A 136 27.37 27.95 -10.06
CA GLU A 136 27.91 29.25 -9.68
C GLU A 136 29.37 29.08 -9.23
N SER A 137 30.27 29.91 -9.75
CA SER A 137 31.65 29.90 -9.27
C SER A 137 31.66 30.30 -7.80
N SER A 138 32.43 29.58 -6.99
CA SER A 138 32.69 29.97 -5.60
C SER A 138 33.67 31.14 -5.57
N ASP A 139 33.31 32.27 -6.13
CA ASP A 139 34.06 33.51 -5.98
C ASP A 139 33.49 34.28 -4.79
N SER A 140 33.94 33.93 -3.59
CA SER A 140 33.92 34.88 -2.49
C SER A 140 35.03 35.91 -2.74
N GLU A 141 34.63 37.05 -3.32
CA GLU A 141 35.37 38.30 -3.23
C GLU A 141 35.69 38.60 -1.76
N ASP A 142 36.98 38.70 -1.42
CA ASP A 142 37.42 39.63 -0.37
C ASP A 142 38.76 40.24 -0.80
N GLY A 143 38.64 41.27 -1.63
CA GLY A 143 39.72 42.18 -1.93
C GLY A 143 39.98 43.11 -0.74
N LYS A 144 41.06 42.86 0.02
CA LYS A 144 41.72 43.91 0.80
C LYS A 144 43.23 43.69 0.86
N LYS A 145 43.96 44.57 0.17
CA LYS A 145 45.42 44.76 0.33
C LYS A 145 45.74 45.11 1.78
N THR A 146 46.80 44.52 2.35
CA THR A 146 48.04 45.20 2.78
C THR A 146 48.92 44.28 3.65
N GLY A 147 50.23 44.24 3.37
CA GLY A 147 51.29 44.00 4.36
C GLY A 147 51.89 42.58 4.45
N GLN A 148 53.08 42.41 3.89
CA GLN A 148 54.13 41.50 4.40
C GLN A 148 55.12 42.34 5.25
N PRO A 149 56.05 41.78 6.05
CA PRO A 149 56.32 40.35 6.33
C PRO A 149 56.53 40.05 7.85
N ASP A 150 56.64 38.77 8.23
CA ASP A 150 57.83 38.23 8.95
C ASP A 150 57.65 36.82 9.54
N SER A 151 58.63 35.98 9.19
CA SER A 151 59.32 34.90 9.94
C SER A 151 58.59 33.86 10.82
N ALA A 152 58.90 32.60 10.45
CA ALA A 152 59.28 31.46 11.30
C ALA A 152 58.22 30.73 12.14
N GLY A 153 58.04 29.44 11.84
CA GLY A 153 57.39 28.50 12.76
C GLY A 153 57.01 27.17 12.11
N ASN A 154 57.83 26.14 12.38
CA ASN A 154 57.64 24.74 12.01
C ASN A 154 56.22 24.19 12.24
N GLY A 155 55.79 23.30 11.34
CA GLY A 155 54.70 22.36 11.60
C GLY A 155 54.06 21.82 10.34
N VAL A 156 54.66 20.78 9.75
CA VAL A 156 54.00 19.95 8.73
C VAL A 156 52.78 19.31 9.38
N ASN A 157 51.61 19.87 9.10
CA ASN A 157 50.32 19.21 9.28
C ASN A 157 49.59 19.35 7.95
N LEU A 158 49.70 18.30 7.12
CA LEU A 158 48.83 18.09 5.97
C LEU A 158 47.40 17.90 6.48
N LYS A 159 46.73 19.02 6.78
CA LYS A 159 45.28 19.07 6.78
C LYS A 159 44.87 19.23 5.33
N THR A 160 44.58 18.11 4.68
CA THR A 160 43.71 18.06 3.52
C THR A 160 42.48 18.92 3.84
N PRO A 161 42.16 19.95 3.05
CA PRO A 161 40.89 20.62 3.22
C PRO A 161 39.78 19.59 3.02
N PRO A 162 38.66 19.68 3.77
CA PRO A 162 37.53 18.80 3.54
C PRO A 162 37.14 18.94 2.07
N SER A 163 37.09 17.81 1.38
CA SER A 163 36.64 17.67 0.00
C SER A 163 35.46 18.60 -0.24
N GLY A 164 35.69 19.64 -1.06
CA GLY A 164 34.61 20.47 -1.57
C GLY A 164 33.52 19.56 -2.12
N LYS A 165 32.26 19.88 -1.79
CA LYS A 165 31.08 19.16 -2.28
C LYS A 165 31.31 18.77 -3.74
N ALA A 166 31.18 17.48 -4.04
CA ALA A 166 31.32 16.97 -5.40
C ALA A 166 30.46 17.85 -6.32
N ALA A 167 31.10 18.44 -7.33
CA ALA A 167 30.43 19.30 -8.30
C ALA A 167 29.30 18.50 -8.94
N PHE A 168 28.07 19.03 -8.91
CA PHE A 168 26.94 18.39 -9.58
C PHE A 168 27.21 18.41 -11.09
N VAL A 169 27.54 17.25 -11.65
CA VAL A 169 27.73 17.09 -13.09
C VAL A 169 26.58 16.21 -13.56
N PRO A 170 25.53 16.78 -14.19
CA PRO A 170 24.46 15.96 -14.73
C PRO A 170 25.06 15.07 -15.81
N VAL A 171 25.11 13.75 -15.59
CA VAL A 171 25.65 12.82 -16.59
C VAL A 171 24.55 12.28 -17.49
N ASP A 172 23.32 12.25 -16.99
CA ASP A 172 22.16 11.87 -17.76
C ASP A 172 20.98 12.75 -17.36
N TYR A 173 20.15 13.08 -18.34
CA TYR A 173 18.90 13.77 -18.13
C TYR A 173 17.80 13.15 -18.98
N ARG A 174 16.61 13.15 -18.38
CA ARG A 174 15.42 12.60 -19.01
C ARG A 174 14.31 13.62 -18.96
N ILE A 175 13.70 13.83 -20.11
CA ILE A 175 12.55 14.70 -20.27
C ILE A 175 11.33 13.79 -20.36
N ILE A 176 10.39 13.98 -19.43
CA ILE A 176 9.16 13.21 -19.35
C ILE A 176 8.00 14.19 -19.45
N THR A 177 7.18 14.03 -20.48
CA THR A 177 5.93 14.77 -20.63
C THR A 177 4.84 14.00 -19.88
N THR A 178 4.20 14.65 -18.90
CA THR A 178 3.10 14.09 -18.11
C THR A 178 1.86 14.97 -18.26
N ASP A 179 0.66 14.44 -17.96
CA ASP A 179 -0.61 15.19 -18.01
C ASP A 179 -0.57 16.56 -17.30
N PRO A 180 0.07 16.74 -16.13
CA PRO A 180 0.17 18.04 -15.46
C PRO A 180 1.28 18.96 -15.99
N GLY A 181 2.18 18.48 -16.85
CA GLY A 181 3.30 19.26 -17.39
C GLY A 181 4.51 18.43 -17.78
N THR A 182 5.53 19.10 -18.33
CA THR A 182 6.80 18.47 -18.70
C THR A 182 7.82 18.61 -17.57
N ILE A 183 8.38 17.48 -17.15
CA ILE A 183 9.36 17.40 -16.08
C ILE A 183 10.70 16.96 -16.68
N LEU A 184 11.76 17.69 -16.32
CA LEU A 184 13.14 17.36 -16.62
C LEU A 184 13.78 16.81 -15.36
N THR A 185 14.23 15.55 -15.41
CA THR A 185 14.97 14.91 -14.32
C THR A 185 16.44 14.82 -14.71
N CYS A 186 17.31 15.36 -13.85
CA CYS A 186 18.76 15.33 -14.01
C CYS A 186 19.39 14.50 -12.89
N ALA A 187 20.25 13.54 -13.24
CA ALA A 187 20.95 12.71 -12.27
C ALA A 187 22.45 13.02 -12.27
N ASP A 188 23.00 13.28 -11.09
CA ASP A 188 24.44 13.36 -10.90
C ASP A 188 25.04 11.96 -10.73
N ARG A 189 26.11 11.69 -11.46
CA ARG A 189 26.84 10.41 -11.36
C ARG A 189 27.70 10.33 -10.11
N THR A 190 28.15 11.47 -9.59
CA THR A 190 29.10 11.52 -8.47
C THR A 190 28.41 11.53 -7.11
N SER A 191 27.36 12.33 -6.95
CA SER A 191 26.59 12.39 -5.71
C SER A 191 25.36 11.47 -5.70
N GLY A 192 24.87 11.04 -6.87
CA GLY A 192 23.56 10.38 -6.99
C GLY A 192 22.39 11.31 -6.74
N GLU A 193 22.62 12.62 -6.59
CA GLU A 193 21.59 13.62 -6.38
C GLU A 193 20.69 13.71 -7.63
N LEU A 194 19.37 13.68 -7.41
CA LEU A 194 18.37 13.88 -8.44
C LEU A 194 17.82 15.29 -8.33
N ARG A 195 18.02 16.08 -9.39
CA ARG A 195 17.40 17.40 -9.53
C ARG A 195 16.24 17.31 -10.50
N ILE A 196 15.11 17.87 -10.08
CA ILE A 196 13.87 17.83 -10.84
C ILE A 196 13.52 19.26 -11.21
N PHE A 197 13.42 19.54 -12.51
CA PHE A 197 13.03 20.83 -13.04
C PHE A 197 11.64 20.71 -13.67
N GLU A 198 10.73 21.58 -13.25
CA GLU A 198 9.42 21.73 -13.86
C GLU A 198 9.56 22.72 -15.03
N TRP A 199 9.29 22.25 -16.25
CA TRP A 199 9.38 23.08 -17.44
C TRP A 199 8.04 23.79 -17.65
N LYS A 200 7.98 25.07 -17.27
CA LYS A 200 6.74 25.85 -17.30
C LYS A 200 6.39 26.31 -18.72
N GLN A 201 7.22 27.19 -19.28
CA GLN A 201 6.96 27.80 -20.58
C GLN A 201 8.28 28.24 -21.23
N GLU A 202 8.39 28.10 -22.55
CA GLU A 202 9.58 28.50 -23.34
C GLU A 202 10.90 27.99 -22.75
N LEU A 203 11.74 28.88 -22.22
CA LEU A 203 13.05 28.58 -21.64
C LEU A 203 13.05 28.70 -20.10
N ILE A 204 11.87 28.68 -19.48
CA ILE A 204 11.69 28.84 -18.03
C ILE A 204 11.60 27.47 -17.37
N PHE A 205 12.61 27.16 -16.56
CA PHE A 205 12.71 25.94 -15.77
C PHE A 205 12.75 26.32 -14.30
N GLU A 206 11.83 25.77 -13.51
CA GLU A 206 11.86 25.94 -12.07
C GLU A 206 12.34 24.65 -11.43
N GLU A 207 13.45 24.72 -10.69
CA GLU A 207 13.88 23.60 -9.87
C GLU A 207 12.81 23.33 -8.81
N ARG A 208 12.13 22.20 -8.95
CA ARG A 208 11.32 21.67 -7.87
C ARG A 208 12.31 21.26 -6.80
N LYS A 209 12.48 22.12 -5.78
CA LYS A 209 13.18 21.75 -4.56
C LYS A 209 12.61 20.40 -4.13
N VAL A 210 13.44 19.36 -4.25
CA VAL A 210 13.16 18.09 -3.62
C VAL A 210 13.03 18.46 -2.15
N LEU A 211 11.79 18.39 -1.61
CA LEU A 211 11.53 18.57 -0.19
C LEU A 211 12.60 17.75 0.51
N GLY A 212 13.46 18.38 1.31
CA GLY A 212 14.66 17.72 1.81
C GLY A 212 14.31 16.37 2.40
N GLU A 213 15.20 15.38 2.28
CA GLU A 213 14.98 14.04 2.85
C GLU A 213 14.47 14.09 4.29
N GLU A 214 14.79 15.15 5.03
CA GLU A 214 14.23 15.48 6.34
C GLU A 214 12.72 15.71 6.39
N GLU A 215 12.11 16.43 5.45
CA GLU A 215 10.66 16.69 5.44
C GLU A 215 9.88 15.46 4.99
N HIS A 216 10.43 14.70 4.04
CA HIS A 216 9.91 13.37 3.71
C HIS A 216 10.05 12.39 4.88
N GLY A 217 11.18 12.39 5.57
CA GLY A 217 11.40 11.62 6.80
C GLY A 217 10.43 12.02 7.91
N ARG A 218 10.20 13.32 8.12
CA ARG A 218 9.18 13.82 9.08
C ARG A 218 7.78 13.37 8.68
N ARG A 219 7.43 13.38 7.39
CA ARG A 219 6.12 12.91 6.91
C ARG A 219 5.97 11.40 7.09
N LEU A 220 7.00 10.62 6.79
CA LEU A 220 7.01 9.17 7.03
C LEU A 220 6.87 8.85 8.53
N ASN A 221 7.61 9.55 9.39
CA ASN A 221 7.52 9.37 10.84
C ASN A 221 6.12 9.71 11.37
N ARG A 222 5.47 10.76 10.85
CA ARG A 222 4.07 11.11 11.21
C ARG A 222 3.09 10.04 10.76
N LEU A 223 3.24 9.52 9.54
CA LEU A 223 2.39 8.45 9.03
C LEU A 223 2.58 7.15 9.81
N GLN A 224 3.83 6.85 10.19
CA GLN A 224 4.13 5.69 11.02
C GLN A 224 3.53 5.83 12.43
N ALA A 225 3.57 7.02 13.03
CA ALA A 225 2.92 7.28 14.32
C ALA A 225 1.40 7.13 14.24
N ALA A 226 0.75 7.74 13.24
CA ALA A 226 -0.69 7.60 13.04
C ALA A 226 -1.11 6.14 12.81
N TRP A 227 -0.31 5.37 12.06
CA TRP A 227 -0.57 3.95 11.85
C TRP A 227 -0.44 3.12 13.14
N GLN A 228 0.49 3.47 14.03
CA GLN A 228 0.62 2.80 15.33
C GLN A 228 -0.57 3.14 16.23
N GLU A 229 -1.00 4.39 16.28
CA GLU A 229 -2.19 4.82 17.04
C GLU A 229 -3.45 4.11 16.55
N ASP A 230 -3.66 4.03 15.23
CA ASP A 230 -4.79 3.30 14.65
C ASP A 230 -4.72 1.81 15.04
N ARG A 231 -3.54 1.20 14.95
CA ARG A 231 -3.34 -0.21 15.30
C ARG A 231 -3.63 -0.48 16.78
N GLU A 232 -3.16 0.38 17.68
CA GLU A 232 -3.44 0.30 19.11
C GLU A 232 -4.94 0.49 19.38
N GLY A 233 -5.59 1.41 18.67
CA GLY A 233 -7.05 1.59 18.72
C GLY A 233 -7.82 0.34 18.30
N TRP A 234 -7.39 -0.33 17.23
CA TRP A 234 -8.00 -1.59 16.77
C TRP A 234 -7.83 -2.74 17.76
N GLU A 235 -6.66 -2.88 18.40
CA GLU A 235 -6.46 -3.91 19.42
C GLU A 235 -7.29 -3.65 20.68
N LEU A 236 -7.38 -2.39 21.14
CA LEU A 236 -8.26 -2.01 22.25
C LEU A 236 -9.72 -2.34 21.96
N GLN A 237 -10.22 -1.99 20.77
CA GLN A 237 -11.60 -2.27 20.38
C GLN A 237 -11.88 -3.78 20.34
N LYS A 238 -10.91 -4.57 19.87
CA LYS A 238 -11.01 -6.03 19.86
C LYS A 238 -11.03 -6.61 21.27
N GLU A 239 -10.20 -6.11 22.18
CA GLU A 239 -10.21 -6.51 23.59
C GLU A 239 -11.55 -6.16 24.26
N GLU A 240 -12.10 -4.98 23.98
CA GLU A 240 -13.41 -4.55 24.48
C GLU A 240 -14.53 -5.49 24.01
N ILE A 241 -14.59 -5.79 22.70
CA ILE A 241 -15.56 -6.73 22.13
C ILE A 241 -15.41 -8.13 22.75
N GLN A 242 -14.18 -8.59 22.97
CA GLN A 242 -13.93 -9.87 23.63
C GLN A 242 -14.40 -9.89 25.08
N ALA A 243 -14.15 -8.81 25.83
CA ALA A 243 -14.60 -8.66 27.21
C ALA A 243 -16.14 -8.64 27.30
N GLU A 244 -16.81 -7.88 26.41
CA GLU A 244 -18.27 -7.87 26.34
C GLU A 244 -18.86 -9.24 26.01
N ALA A 245 -18.25 -9.97 25.06
CA ALA A 245 -18.70 -11.31 24.69
C ALA A 245 -18.56 -12.30 25.86
N LEU A 246 -17.47 -12.23 26.61
CA LEU A 246 -17.25 -13.05 27.80
C LEU A 246 -18.24 -12.71 28.92
N ALA A 247 -18.53 -11.41 29.12
CA ALA A 247 -19.53 -10.98 30.10
C ALA A 247 -20.93 -11.49 29.76
N ARG A 248 -21.36 -11.36 28.49
CA ARG A 248 -22.66 -11.89 28.02
C ARG A 248 -22.77 -13.40 28.14
N LEU A 249 -21.67 -14.13 27.89
CA LEU A 249 -21.63 -15.57 28.11
C LEU A 249 -21.82 -15.92 29.59
N GLY A 250 -21.19 -15.15 30.50
CA GLY A 250 -21.37 -15.31 31.94
C GLY A 250 -22.80 -15.07 32.40
N GLU A 251 -23.45 -14.01 31.92
CA GLU A 251 -24.86 -13.70 32.22
C GLU A 251 -25.79 -14.82 31.75
N LEU A 252 -25.62 -15.31 30.51
CA LEU A 252 -26.42 -16.42 29.98
C LEU A 252 -26.22 -17.72 30.75
N GLN A 253 -25.00 -17.98 31.25
CA GLN A 253 -24.74 -19.13 32.10
C GLN A 253 -25.46 -19.01 33.44
N GLN A 254 -25.41 -17.83 34.08
CA GLN A 254 -26.13 -17.57 35.32
C GLN A 254 -27.64 -17.71 35.14
N GLU A 255 -28.23 -17.11 34.10
CA GLU A 255 -29.66 -17.26 33.80
C GLU A 255 -30.05 -18.74 33.62
N ARG A 256 -29.21 -19.52 32.94
CA ARG A 256 -29.45 -20.95 32.74
C ARG A 256 -29.44 -21.70 34.08
N GLU A 257 -28.47 -21.42 34.95
CA GLU A 257 -28.38 -22.04 36.27
C GLU A 257 -29.58 -21.67 37.15
N GLU A 258 -29.99 -20.40 37.15
CA GLU A 258 -31.17 -19.94 37.87
C GLU A 258 -32.45 -20.63 37.39
N ARG A 259 -32.64 -20.77 36.07
CA ARG A 259 -33.77 -21.51 35.49
C ARG A 259 -33.76 -22.98 35.90
N LEU A 260 -32.59 -23.61 35.95
CA LEU A 260 -32.47 -25.01 36.40
C LEU A 260 -32.81 -25.16 37.89
N ILE A 261 -32.34 -24.23 38.74
CA ILE A 261 -32.67 -24.20 40.17
C ILE A 261 -34.18 -24.02 40.36
N GLN A 262 -34.79 -23.10 39.62
CA GLN A 262 -36.23 -22.86 39.69
C GLN A 262 -37.03 -24.09 39.26
N CYS A 263 -36.68 -24.71 38.13
CA CYS A 263 -37.29 -25.97 37.69
C CYS A 263 -37.16 -27.06 38.77
N ARG A 264 -35.97 -27.23 39.38
CA ARG A 264 -35.77 -28.22 40.45
C ARG A 264 -36.69 -27.95 41.63
N LYS A 265 -36.78 -26.70 42.11
CA LYS A 265 -37.66 -26.30 43.21
C LYS A 265 -39.12 -26.60 42.90
N GLU A 266 -39.57 -26.34 41.67
CA GLU A 266 -40.94 -26.65 41.24
C GLU A 266 -41.23 -28.15 41.23
N TYR A 267 -40.29 -28.97 40.73
CA TYR A 267 -40.42 -30.42 40.76
C TYR A 267 -40.44 -30.97 42.19
N GLU A 268 -39.53 -30.53 43.06
CA GLU A 268 -39.53 -30.89 44.48
C GLU A 268 -40.83 -30.47 45.18
N GLY A 269 -41.36 -29.29 44.84
CA GLY A 269 -42.66 -28.81 45.29
C GLY A 269 -43.83 -29.69 44.83
N LYS A 270 -43.81 -30.18 43.59
CA LYS A 270 -44.85 -31.11 43.10
C LYS A 270 -44.77 -32.46 43.80
N VAL A 271 -43.56 -32.99 43.99
CA VAL A 271 -43.34 -34.27 44.67
C VAL A 271 -43.81 -34.19 46.13
N THR A 272 -43.46 -33.12 46.85
CA THR A 272 -43.88 -32.93 48.24
C THR A 272 -45.40 -32.79 48.37
N ARG A 273 -46.06 -32.06 47.46
CA ARG A 273 -47.53 -31.99 47.41
C ARG A 273 -48.18 -33.34 47.19
N LEU A 274 -47.75 -34.08 46.15
CA LEU A 274 -48.27 -35.41 45.87
C LEU A 274 -48.06 -36.37 47.04
N ARG A 275 -46.88 -36.32 47.66
CA ARG A 275 -46.58 -37.12 48.85
C ARG A 275 -47.55 -36.80 49.99
N GLY A 276 -47.79 -35.51 50.28
CA GLY A 276 -48.77 -35.09 51.29
C GLY A 276 -50.19 -35.58 50.97
N GLU A 277 -50.63 -35.49 49.71
CA GLU A 277 -51.92 -36.03 49.29
C GLU A 277 -52.04 -37.53 49.51
N TYR A 278 -50.99 -38.31 49.19
CA TYR A 278 -50.98 -39.75 49.42
C TYR A 278 -50.94 -40.08 50.91
N GLU A 279 -50.15 -39.36 51.70
CA GLU A 279 -50.09 -39.51 53.16
C GLU A 279 -51.43 -39.17 53.83
N GLU A 280 -52.26 -38.29 53.26
CA GLU A 280 -53.61 -38.01 53.74
C GLU A 280 -54.65 -39.05 53.27
N LYS A 281 -54.57 -39.50 52.01
CA LYS A 281 -55.52 -40.48 51.44
C LYS A 281 -55.35 -41.88 52.04
N LEU A 282 -54.12 -42.30 52.34
CA LEU A 282 -53.80 -43.60 52.93
C LEU A 282 -54.55 -43.91 54.24
N PRO A 283 -54.50 -43.07 55.29
CA PRO A 283 -55.19 -43.34 56.55
C PRO A 283 -56.70 -43.33 56.37
N LYS A 284 -57.27 -42.40 55.58
CA LYS A 284 -58.72 -42.40 55.30
C LYS A 284 -59.18 -43.70 54.63
N CYS A 285 -58.38 -44.23 53.71
CA CYS A 285 -58.63 -45.52 53.08
C CYS A 285 -58.54 -46.67 54.09
N LYS A 286 -57.49 -46.69 54.92
CA LYS A 286 -57.32 -47.69 56.00
C LYS A 286 -58.48 -47.66 57.00
N GLU A 287 -58.85 -46.50 57.51
CA GLU A 287 -59.98 -46.32 58.43
C GLU A 287 -61.31 -46.77 57.79
N GLY A 288 -61.50 -46.50 56.49
CA GLY A 288 -62.65 -46.99 55.74
C GLY A 288 -62.72 -48.52 55.73
N TYR A 289 -61.62 -49.19 55.42
CA TYR A 289 -61.53 -50.65 55.46
C TYR A 289 -61.68 -51.21 56.88
N GLU A 290 -61.11 -50.57 57.90
CA GLU A 290 -61.26 -50.99 59.30
C GLU A 290 -62.71 -50.90 59.79
N LYS A 291 -63.42 -49.83 59.42
CA LYS A 291 -64.86 -49.67 59.71
C LYS A 291 -65.68 -50.77 59.04
N GLN A 292 -65.39 -51.08 57.77
CA GLN A 292 -66.04 -52.19 57.06
C GLN A 292 -65.76 -53.54 57.74
N LEU A 293 -64.51 -53.79 58.13
CA LEU A 293 -64.11 -55.01 58.83
C LEU A 293 -64.84 -55.14 60.18
N LEU A 294 -64.93 -54.06 60.95
CA LEU A 294 -65.63 -54.02 62.23
C LEU A 294 -67.14 -54.25 62.07
N ALA A 295 -67.76 -53.65 61.05
CA ALA A 295 -69.16 -53.88 60.74
C ALA A 295 -69.43 -55.35 60.38
N ALA A 296 -68.58 -55.93 59.53
CA ALA A 296 -68.67 -57.35 59.19
C ALA A 296 -68.50 -58.25 60.43
N LYS A 297 -67.52 -57.97 61.30
CA LYS A 297 -67.33 -58.71 62.56
C LYS A 297 -68.57 -58.67 63.44
N ARG A 298 -69.17 -57.48 63.63
CA ARG A 298 -70.42 -57.34 64.42
C ARG A 298 -71.56 -58.15 63.84
N GLN A 299 -71.73 -58.14 62.52
CA GLN A 299 -72.75 -58.96 61.86
C GLN A 299 -72.50 -60.47 62.08
N TYR A 300 -71.24 -60.91 61.99
CA TYR A 300 -70.89 -62.30 62.31
C TYR A 300 -71.14 -62.64 63.78
N ASP A 301 -70.85 -61.73 64.73
CA ASP A 301 -71.10 -61.93 66.15
C ASP A 301 -72.60 -62.02 66.48
N GLU A 302 -73.42 -61.16 65.86
CA GLU A 302 -74.89 -61.20 65.98
C GLU A 302 -75.45 -62.51 65.41
N LEU A 303 -74.93 -62.96 64.26
CA LEU A 303 -75.30 -64.25 63.67
C LEU A 303 -74.89 -65.41 64.59
N ALA A 304 -73.71 -65.34 65.20
CA ALA A 304 -73.25 -66.34 66.17
C ALA A 304 -74.15 -66.36 67.43
N GLN A 305 -74.53 -65.20 67.97
CA GLN A 305 -75.44 -65.12 69.11
C GLN A 305 -76.84 -65.66 68.79
N THR A 306 -77.38 -65.35 67.62
CA THR A 306 -78.67 -65.89 67.18
C THR A 306 -78.59 -67.41 66.99
N ALA A 307 -77.51 -67.92 66.40
CA ALA A 307 -77.26 -69.36 66.32
C ALA A 307 -77.20 -70.03 67.71
N ILE A 308 -76.51 -69.43 68.68
CA ILE A 308 -76.48 -69.93 70.07
C ILE A 308 -77.89 -69.94 70.69
N ARG A 309 -78.68 -68.86 70.51
CA ARG A 309 -80.06 -68.82 71.01
C ARG A 309 -80.93 -69.89 70.37
N LEU A 310 -80.82 -70.09 69.05
CA LEU A 310 -81.51 -71.17 68.35
C LEU A 310 -81.08 -72.54 68.86
N GLN A 311 -79.79 -72.76 69.12
CA GLN A 311 -79.29 -73.99 69.75
C GLN A 311 -79.87 -74.18 71.15
N GLN A 312 -79.95 -73.13 71.98
CA GLN A 312 -80.54 -73.21 73.32
C GLN A 312 -82.05 -73.49 73.27
N ILE A 313 -82.78 -72.86 72.35
CA ILE A 313 -84.20 -73.17 72.10
C ILE A 313 -84.32 -74.63 71.63
N GLY A 314 -83.49 -75.07 70.69
CA GLY A 314 -83.45 -76.45 70.23
C GLY A 314 -83.16 -77.45 71.35
N ARG A 315 -82.27 -77.11 72.30
CA ARG A 315 -82.07 -77.91 73.53
C ARG A 315 -83.32 -77.92 74.40
N LYS A 316 -83.91 -76.76 74.72
CA LYS A 316 -85.15 -76.69 75.51
C LYS A 316 -86.32 -77.45 74.88
N TRP A 317 -86.44 -77.43 73.55
CA TRP A 317 -87.45 -78.23 72.83
C TRP A 317 -87.13 -79.72 72.90
N ARG A 318 -85.84 -80.10 72.82
CA ARG A 318 -85.38 -81.46 73.07
C ARG A 318 -85.75 -81.91 74.48
N ASP A 319 -85.41 -81.14 75.50
CA ASP A 319 -85.68 -81.47 76.90
C ASP A 319 -87.20 -81.48 77.20
N LYS A 320 -88.02 -80.67 76.51
CA LYS A 320 -89.48 -80.60 76.74
C LYS A 320 -90.29 -81.67 76.01
N TYR A 321 -89.87 -82.08 74.82
CA TYR A 321 -90.62 -83.00 73.96
C TYR A 321 -89.95 -84.37 73.75
N PHE A 322 -88.68 -84.50 74.09
CA PHE A 322 -87.91 -85.74 73.94
C PHE A 322 -87.34 -86.27 75.27
N GLU A 323 -87.48 -85.56 76.39
CA GLU A 323 -87.23 -86.11 77.74
C GLU A 323 -88.55 -86.61 78.37
N LYS A 324 -89.01 -87.72 77.82
CA LYS A 324 -89.81 -88.77 78.46
C LYS A 324 -89.82 -89.93 77.47
N ASP A 325 -88.73 -90.68 77.47
CA ASP A 325 -88.78 -92.12 77.70
C ASP A 325 -87.35 -92.66 77.83
N ASP A 326 -87.17 -93.43 78.91
CA ASP A 326 -86.08 -94.35 79.25
C ASP A 326 -84.79 -93.74 79.85
N GLY A 327 -84.37 -94.03 81.10
CA GLY A 327 -84.86 -94.97 82.11
C GLY A 327 -83.87 -95.04 83.30
N GLU A 328 -84.38 -95.52 84.43
CA GLU A 328 -83.79 -95.73 85.79
C GLU A 328 -83.77 -94.56 86.78
#